data_AF-A0A3P7LR89-F1
#
_entry.id   AF-A0A3P7LR89-F1
#
_cell.length_a   1.000
_cell.length_b   1.000
_cell.length_c   1.000
_cell.angle_alpha   90.00
_cell.angle_beta   90.00
_cell.angle_gamma   90.00
#
_symmetry.space_group_name_H-M   'P 1'
#
loop_
_entity.id
_entity.type
_entity.pdbx_description
1 polymer ?
#
loop_
_entity_poly.entity_id
_entity_poly.type
_entity_poly.pdbx_seq_one_letter_code
_entity_poly.pdbx_strand_id
1 'polypeptide(L)'
;MLHTTALVFFIGIMFRAISLTVQMLGWWLLVISDEKPPALDMLGAVFSLAANFIFICNALSIAFGYTIVCGHFNFEVCNLYGGFLLVYIVGSGALGVLDSWTTDADRFFVYEAGAGLGFFFLRLFGWSVTLAACLFTVFHHRRKIRFYSVFMPTISVWYLALPLTVLLVKGCIVDYDRARIVYAVELFLDLFASVAILVSTNRS
;
A
#
# COMPACT_ATOMS: atom_id res chain seq x y z
N MET A 1 -20.29 -3.06 12.31
CA MET A 1 -19.57 -2.70 11.07
C MET A 1 -18.23 -1.99 11.32
N LEU A 2 -18.11 -1.11 12.33
CA LEU A 2 -16.78 -0.57 12.74
C LEU A 2 -15.77 -1.65 13.15
N HIS A 3 -16.22 -2.69 13.86
CA HIS A 3 -15.34 -3.76 14.36
C HIS A 3 -14.72 -4.58 13.22
N THR A 4 -15.47 -4.83 12.14
CA THR A 4 -14.98 -5.61 10.99
C THR A 4 -13.91 -4.87 10.19
N THR A 5 -14.04 -3.55 9.97
CA THR A 5 -12.97 -2.77 9.31
C THR A 5 -11.75 -2.57 10.18
N ALA A 6 -11.95 -2.34 11.48
CA ALA A 6 -10.84 -2.29 12.44
C ALA A 6 -10.06 -3.62 12.43
N LEU A 7 -10.76 -4.75 12.43
CA LEU A 7 -10.15 -6.07 12.38
C LEU A 7 -9.39 -6.31 11.06
N VAL A 8 -9.93 -5.89 9.91
CA VAL A 8 -9.21 -5.96 8.62
C VAL A 8 -7.96 -5.07 8.62
N PHE A 9 -8.00 -3.88 9.24
CA PHE A 9 -6.79 -3.06 9.43
C PHE A 9 -5.76 -3.75 10.31
N PHE A 10 -6.17 -4.31 11.45
CA PHE A 10 -5.26 -5.05 12.33
C PHE A 10 -4.64 -6.26 11.64
N ILE A 11 -5.42 -7.02 10.85
CA ILE A 11 -4.88 -8.12 10.04
C ILE A 11 -3.85 -7.60 9.04
N GLY A 12 -4.14 -6.50 8.34
CA GLY A 12 -3.19 -5.88 7.42
C GLY A 12 -1.87 -5.48 8.08
N ILE A 13 -1.93 -4.83 9.25
CA ILE A 13 -0.75 -4.45 10.04
C ILE A 13 0.02 -5.69 10.51
N MET A 14 -0.66 -6.75 10.95
CA MET A 14 -0.02 -8.00 11.36
C MET A 14 0.71 -8.67 10.19
N PHE A 15 0.07 -8.79 9.03
CA PHE A 15 0.69 -9.30 7.81
C PHE A 15 1.91 -8.47 7.41
N ARG A 16 1.83 -7.15 7.57
CA ARG A 16 2.93 -6.23 7.31
C ARG A 16 4.10 -6.43 8.27
N ALA A 17 3.81 -6.57 9.56
CA ALA A 17 4.82 -6.84 10.58
C ALA A 17 5.54 -8.17 10.31
N ILE A 18 4.80 -9.22 9.93
CA ILE A 18 5.37 -10.52 9.54
C ILE A 18 6.26 -10.41 8.30
N SER A 19 5.82 -9.67 7.27
CA SER A 19 6.63 -9.41 6.08
C SER A 19 7.98 -8.76 6.46
N LEU A 20 7.94 -7.76 7.33
CA LEU A 20 9.12 -7.00 7.72
C LEU A 20 10.08 -7.81 8.58
N THR A 21 9.58 -8.65 9.50
CA THR A 21 10.44 -9.55 10.28
C THR A 21 11.14 -10.58 9.40
N VAL A 22 10.45 -11.14 8.40
CA VAL A 22 11.03 -12.08 7.44
C VAL A 22 12.11 -11.40 6.59
N GLN A 23 11.85 -10.19 6.08
CA GLN A 23 12.84 -9.45 5.30
C GLN A 23 14.05 -9.05 6.14
N MET A 24 13.83 -8.57 7.38
CA MET A 24 14.92 -8.24 8.31
C MET A 24 15.77 -9.48 8.63
N LEU A 25 15.16 -10.65 8.81
CA LEU A 25 15.88 -11.91 8.99
C LEU A 25 16.74 -12.24 7.75
N GLY A 26 16.22 -12.01 6.55
CA GLY A 26 16.97 -12.18 5.30
C GLY A 26 18.19 -11.26 5.21
N TRP A 27 18.04 -9.99 5.60
CA TRP A 27 19.15 -9.04 5.67
C TRP A 27 20.18 -9.41 6.74
N TRP A 28 19.74 -9.91 7.90
CA TRP A 28 20.62 -10.39 8.97
C TRP A 28 21.45 -11.60 8.53
N LEU A 29 20.83 -12.56 7.84
CA LEU A 29 21.52 -13.75 7.33
C LEU A 29 22.56 -13.40 6.28
N LEU A 30 22.29 -12.41 5.42
CA LEU A 30 23.27 -11.92 4.46
C LEU A 30 24.53 -11.36 5.14
N VAL A 31 24.41 -10.73 6.32
CA VAL A 31 25.59 -10.20 7.06
C VAL A 31 26.43 -11.33 7.69
N ILE A 32 25.81 -12.47 8.01
CA ILE A 32 26.47 -13.58 8.71
C ILE A 32 27.03 -14.62 7.72
N SER A 33 26.32 -14.85 6.62
CA SER A 33 26.58 -15.95 5.68
C SER A 33 27.02 -15.48 4.30
N ASP A 34 27.17 -14.17 4.07
CA ASP A 34 27.46 -13.50 2.79
C ASP A 34 26.47 -13.79 1.64
N GLU A 35 25.56 -14.74 1.80
CA GLU A 35 24.48 -15.08 0.88
C GLU A 35 23.11 -14.80 1.48
N LYS A 36 22.24 -14.17 0.67
CA LYS A 36 20.82 -13.96 1.02
C LYS A 36 20.01 -15.17 0.52
N PRO A 37 19.37 -15.96 1.39
CA PRO A 37 18.54 -17.08 0.95
C PRO A 37 17.37 -16.57 0.09
N PRO A 38 17.26 -16.98 -1.19
CA PRO A 38 16.27 -16.43 -2.12
C PRO A 38 14.83 -16.76 -1.69
N ALA A 39 14.63 -17.89 -1.02
CA ALA A 39 13.33 -18.31 -0.50
C ALA A 39 12.77 -17.32 0.55
N LEU A 40 13.64 -16.77 1.41
CA LEU A 40 13.21 -15.81 2.43
C LEU A 40 12.81 -14.47 1.81
N ASP A 41 13.52 -14.06 0.78
CA ASP A 41 13.23 -12.80 0.09
C ASP A 41 11.89 -12.86 -0.65
N MET A 42 11.64 -13.96 -1.37
CA MET A 42 10.36 -14.21 -2.02
C MET A 42 9.22 -14.24 -1.01
N LEU A 43 9.39 -14.94 0.12
CA LEU A 43 8.37 -15.03 1.15
C LEU A 43 8.09 -13.65 1.75
N GLY A 44 9.12 -12.88 2.09
CA GLY A 44 9.00 -11.50 2.55
C GLY A 44 8.27 -10.59 1.56
N ALA A 45 8.55 -10.73 0.26
CA ALA A 45 7.92 -9.95 -0.81
C ALA A 45 6.44 -10.30 -1.00
N VAL A 46 6.08 -11.59 -0.95
CA VAL A 46 4.68 -12.04 -1.08
C VAL A 46 3.82 -11.50 0.06
N PHE A 47 4.31 -11.58 1.31
CA PHE A 47 3.59 -11.01 2.46
C PHE A 47 3.48 -9.48 2.38
N SER A 48 4.50 -8.80 1.82
CA SER A 48 4.49 -7.35 1.59
C SER A 48 3.40 -6.94 0.58
N LEU A 49 3.31 -7.67 -0.53
CA LEU A 49 2.29 -7.46 -1.56
C LEU A 49 0.89 -7.72 -1.02
N ALA A 50 0.71 -8.82 -0.29
CA ALA A 50 -0.56 -9.17 0.33
C ALA A 50 -1.04 -8.10 1.32
N ALA A 51 -0.14 -7.60 2.18
CA ALA A 51 -0.45 -6.54 3.14
C ALA A 51 -0.87 -5.23 2.43
N ASN A 52 -0.12 -4.81 1.41
CA ASN A 52 -0.48 -3.63 0.60
C ASN A 52 -1.85 -3.79 -0.07
N PHE A 53 -2.14 -4.97 -0.60
CA PHE A 53 -3.42 -5.26 -1.23
C PHE A 53 -4.60 -5.16 -0.24
N ILE A 54 -4.45 -5.76 0.94
CA ILE A 54 -5.45 -5.67 2.02
C ILE A 54 -5.68 -4.20 2.41
N PHE A 55 -4.62 -3.41 2.53
CA PHE A 55 -4.71 -2.00 2.86
C PHE A 55 -5.49 -1.20 1.80
N ILE A 56 -5.18 -1.39 0.52
CA ILE A 56 -5.86 -0.71 -0.59
C ILE A 56 -7.33 -1.10 -0.67
N CYS A 57 -7.65 -2.39 -0.53
CA CYS A 57 -9.03 -2.86 -0.46
C CYS A 57 -9.82 -2.15 0.66
N ASN A 58 -9.21 -2.01 1.84
CA ASN A 58 -9.84 -1.36 2.98
C ASN A 58 -9.99 0.16 2.77
N ALA A 59 -8.95 0.82 2.30
CA ALA A 59 -8.97 2.25 1.97
C ALA A 59 -10.05 2.58 0.92
N LEU A 60 -10.16 1.75 -0.11
CA LEU A 60 -11.14 1.92 -1.18
C LEU A 60 -12.57 1.64 -0.68
N SER A 61 -12.76 0.64 0.19
CA SER A 61 -14.05 0.37 0.84
C SER A 61 -14.55 1.56 1.66
N ILE A 62 -13.64 2.26 2.36
CA ILE A 62 -13.96 3.49 3.11
C ILE A 62 -14.24 4.66 2.15
N ALA A 63 -13.47 4.78 1.08
CA ALA A 63 -13.64 5.83 0.07
C ALA A 63 -15.03 5.80 -0.57
N PHE A 64 -15.54 4.61 -0.90
CA PHE A 64 -16.90 4.39 -1.40
C PHE A 64 -17.98 4.45 -0.30
N GLY A 65 -17.60 4.67 0.96
CA GLY A 65 -18.54 4.85 2.07
C GLY A 65 -19.26 3.57 2.51
N TYR A 66 -18.73 2.39 2.14
CA TYR A 66 -19.34 1.10 2.49
C TYR A 66 -19.54 0.96 4.00
N THR A 67 -18.53 1.33 4.77
CA THR A 67 -18.52 1.20 6.23
C THR A 67 -19.14 2.35 7.00
N ILE A 68 -19.33 3.50 6.37
CA ILE A 68 -19.76 4.73 7.05
C ILE A 68 -21.19 5.11 6.67
N VAL A 69 -21.63 4.80 5.45
CA VAL A 69 -22.88 5.33 4.91
C VAL A 69 -23.87 4.24 4.49
N CYS A 70 -23.48 3.26 3.67
CA CYS A 70 -24.47 2.43 2.98
C CYS A 70 -24.59 0.97 3.46
N GLY A 71 -23.58 0.36 4.09
CA GLY A 71 -23.62 -1.05 4.54
C GLY A 71 -23.77 -2.10 3.41
N HIS A 72 -24.15 -1.69 2.20
CA HIS A 72 -24.31 -2.48 0.98
C HIS A 72 -23.82 -1.65 -0.22
N PHE A 73 -23.25 -2.35 -1.22
CA PHE A 73 -22.88 -1.75 -2.50
C PHE A 73 -24.02 -1.93 -3.50
N ASN A 74 -24.30 -0.89 -4.28
CA ASN A 74 -25.05 -1.04 -5.52
C ASN A 74 -24.22 -1.86 -6.52
N PHE A 75 -24.89 -2.59 -7.42
CA PHE A 75 -24.25 -3.44 -8.41
C PHE A 75 -23.19 -2.70 -9.24
N GLU A 76 -23.46 -1.44 -9.60
CA GLU A 76 -22.53 -0.57 -10.34
C GLU A 76 -21.25 -0.27 -9.57
N VAL A 77 -21.37 0.07 -8.27
CA VAL A 77 -20.22 0.36 -7.41
C VAL A 77 -19.41 -0.90 -7.16
N CYS A 78 -20.07 -2.04 -7.01
CA CYS A 78 -19.42 -3.35 -6.87
C CYS A 78 -18.61 -3.70 -8.13
N ASN A 79 -19.16 -3.47 -9.33
CA ASN A 79 -18.47 -3.72 -10.59
C ASN A 79 -17.27 -2.78 -10.78
N LEU A 80 -17.40 -1.49 -10.44
CA LEU A 80 -16.30 -0.54 -10.49
C LEU A 80 -15.19 -0.90 -9.49
N TYR A 81 -15.56 -1.27 -8.27
CA TYR A 81 -14.64 -1.73 -7.22
C TYR A 81 -13.89 -2.99 -7.66
N GLY A 82 -14.61 -4.01 -8.14
CA GLY A 82 -14.02 -5.26 -8.64
C GLY A 82 -13.11 -5.05 -9.86
N GLY A 83 -13.54 -4.22 -10.81
CA GLY A 83 -12.75 -3.87 -11.99
C GLY A 83 -11.45 -3.15 -11.61
N PHE A 84 -11.51 -2.20 -10.67
CA PHE A 84 -10.31 -1.52 -10.16
C PHE A 84 -9.35 -2.49 -9.48
N LEU A 85 -9.85 -3.38 -8.60
CA LEU A 85 -9.01 -4.38 -7.95
C LEU A 85 -8.36 -5.33 -8.94
N LEU A 86 -9.09 -5.76 -9.97
CA LEU A 86 -8.55 -6.65 -11.00
C LEU A 86 -7.42 -5.97 -11.76
N VAL A 87 -7.60 -4.71 -12.20
CA VAL A 87 -6.55 -3.93 -12.85
C VAL A 87 -5.35 -3.77 -11.92
N TYR A 88 -5.57 -3.54 -10.63
CA TYR A 88 -4.48 -3.37 -9.67
C TYR A 88 -3.69 -4.68 -9.44
N ILE A 89 -4.36 -5.83 -9.31
CA ILE A 89 -3.72 -7.15 -9.15
C ILE A 89 -2.97 -7.54 -10.42
N VAL A 90 -3.62 -7.46 -11.57
CA VAL A 90 -3.01 -7.85 -12.85
C VAL A 90 -1.86 -6.90 -13.19
N GLY A 91 -2.02 -5.60 -12.95
CA GLY A 91 -0.98 -4.60 -13.17
C GLY A 91 0.23 -4.81 -12.26
N SER A 92 0.01 -5.01 -10.97
CA SER A 92 1.10 -5.29 -10.02
C SER A 92 1.80 -6.62 -10.31
N GLY A 93 1.05 -7.66 -10.68
CA GLY A 93 1.62 -8.95 -11.09
C GLY A 93 2.44 -8.85 -12.36
N ALA A 94 1.94 -8.18 -13.41
CA ALA A 94 2.67 -7.99 -14.66
C ALA A 94 3.96 -7.19 -14.46
N LEU A 95 3.92 -6.15 -13.62
CA LEU A 95 5.11 -5.37 -13.26
C LEU A 95 6.11 -6.19 -12.45
N GLY A 96 5.65 -7.06 -11.55
CA GLY A 96 6.53 -7.98 -10.81
C GLY A 96 7.23 -8.99 -11.72
N VAL A 97 6.55 -9.50 -12.75
CA VAL A 97 7.18 -10.35 -13.77
C VAL A 97 8.18 -9.54 -14.59
N LEU A 98 7.84 -8.32 -15.02
CA LEU A 98 8.80 -7.48 -15.75
C LEU A 98 10.06 -7.17 -14.92
N ASP A 99 9.90 -6.95 -13.62
CA ASP A 99 11.01 -6.76 -12.70
C ASP A 99 11.91 -8.01 -12.64
N SER A 100 11.33 -9.20 -12.53
CA SER A 100 12.10 -10.44 -12.48
C SER A 100 12.86 -10.76 -13.76
N TRP A 101 12.41 -10.26 -14.92
CA TRP A 101 13.08 -10.44 -16.21
C TRP A 101 14.18 -9.41 -16.48
N THR A 102 14.11 -8.25 -15.83
CA THR A 102 15.02 -7.11 -16.06
C THR A 102 16.07 -6.93 -14.96
N THR A 103 15.98 -7.72 -13.89
CA THR A 103 16.93 -7.68 -12.78
C THR A 103 18.21 -8.45 -13.13
N ASP A 104 19.25 -7.71 -13.54
CA ASP A 104 20.63 -8.19 -13.50
C ASP A 104 21.10 -8.36 -12.05
N ALA A 105 21.95 -9.36 -11.77
CA ALA A 105 22.37 -9.79 -10.42
C ALA A 105 23.01 -8.71 -9.53
N ASP A 106 23.42 -7.57 -10.10
CA ASP A 106 24.07 -6.45 -9.39
C ASP A 106 23.09 -5.35 -8.93
N ARG A 107 21.79 -5.45 -9.22
CA ARG A 107 20.82 -4.41 -8.84
C ARG A 107 20.14 -4.70 -7.51
N PHE A 108 20.54 -3.94 -6.49
CA PHE A 108 19.99 -4.02 -5.14
C PHE A 108 18.65 -3.27 -4.95
N PHE A 109 18.09 -2.63 -6.00
CA PHE A 109 16.93 -1.76 -5.86
C PHE A 109 15.88 -1.94 -6.97
N VAL A 110 14.69 -2.42 -6.56
CA VAL A 110 13.49 -2.68 -7.38
C VAL A 110 12.98 -1.44 -8.16
N TYR A 111 13.43 -0.23 -7.79
CA TYR A 111 12.98 1.02 -8.42
C TYR A 111 13.94 1.62 -9.46
N GLU A 112 15.07 0.97 -9.76
CA GLU A 112 15.99 1.46 -10.80
C GLU A 112 15.64 0.99 -12.22
N ALA A 113 14.84 -0.09 -12.34
CA ALA A 113 14.35 -0.59 -13.63
C ALA A 113 13.06 0.11 -14.08
N GLY A 114 12.71 -0.01 -15.38
CA GLY A 114 11.45 0.50 -15.94
C GLY A 114 10.20 -0.01 -15.21
N ALA A 115 10.30 -1.16 -14.53
CA ALA A 115 9.25 -1.70 -13.66
C ALA A 115 8.91 -0.78 -12.47
N GLY A 116 9.90 -0.09 -11.89
CA GLY A 116 9.70 0.87 -10.80
C GLY A 116 8.83 2.07 -11.21
N LEU A 117 8.98 2.57 -12.44
CA LEU A 117 8.10 3.60 -13.00
C LEU A 117 6.68 3.07 -13.20
N GLY A 118 6.53 1.82 -13.61
CA GLY A 118 5.22 1.18 -13.71
C GLY A 118 4.49 1.13 -12.36
N PHE A 119 5.19 0.75 -11.29
CA PHE A 119 4.62 0.76 -9.94
C PHE A 119 4.24 2.18 -9.49
N PHE A 120 5.04 3.18 -9.85
CA PHE A 120 4.72 4.59 -9.62
C PHE A 120 3.41 5.01 -10.31
N PHE A 121 3.25 4.72 -11.60
CA PHE A 121 2.03 5.07 -12.34
C PHE A 121 0.80 4.30 -11.84
N LEU A 122 0.94 3.01 -11.52
CA LEU A 122 -0.14 2.20 -10.95
C LEU A 122 -0.61 2.78 -9.61
N ARG A 123 0.32 3.29 -8.80
CA ARG A 123 0.02 3.91 -7.50
C ARG A 123 -0.64 5.28 -7.65
N LEU A 124 -0.21 6.11 -8.61
CA LEU A 124 -0.90 7.36 -8.95
C LEU A 124 -2.31 7.13 -9.48
N PHE A 125 -2.51 6.09 -10.30
CA PHE A 125 -3.83 5.69 -10.77
C PHE A 125 -4.73 5.26 -9.60
N GLY A 126 -4.20 4.47 -8.66
CA GLY A 126 -4.95 4.10 -7.47
C GLY A 126 -5.32 5.29 -6.58
N TRP A 127 -4.41 6.25 -6.44
CA TRP A 127 -4.65 7.48 -5.71
C TRP A 127 -5.76 8.34 -6.33
N SER A 128 -5.73 8.55 -7.65
CA SER A 128 -6.73 9.39 -8.34
C SER A 128 -8.13 8.78 -8.25
N VAL A 129 -8.26 7.46 -8.40
CA VAL A 129 -9.54 6.75 -8.25
C VAL A 129 -10.04 6.85 -6.81
N THR A 130 -9.17 6.65 -5.82
CA THR A 130 -9.55 6.75 -4.41
C THR A 130 -10.02 8.16 -4.03
N LEU A 131 -9.35 9.19 -4.53
CA LEU A 131 -9.77 10.59 -4.35
C LEU A 131 -11.11 10.89 -5.03
N ALA A 132 -11.29 10.45 -6.28
CA ALA A 132 -12.55 10.63 -6.99
C ALA A 132 -13.72 9.97 -6.25
N ALA A 133 -13.53 8.74 -5.75
CA ALA A 133 -14.52 8.05 -4.93
C ALA A 133 -14.83 8.81 -3.63
N CYS A 134 -13.81 9.30 -2.92
CA CYS A 134 -14.03 10.11 -1.72
C CYS A 134 -14.80 11.40 -2.01
N LEU A 135 -14.46 12.11 -3.10
CA LEU A 135 -15.16 13.34 -3.50
C LEU A 135 -16.64 13.04 -3.80
N PHE A 136 -16.92 12.02 -4.60
CA PHE A 136 -18.28 11.61 -4.93
C PHE A 136 -19.09 11.29 -3.67
N THR A 137 -18.51 10.53 -2.74
CA THR A 137 -19.17 10.19 -1.47
C THR A 137 -19.44 11.42 -0.61
N VAL A 138 -18.51 12.38 -0.54
CA VAL A 138 -18.69 13.63 0.21
C VAL A 138 -19.78 14.52 -0.41
N PHE A 139 -19.82 14.61 -1.74
CA PHE A 139 -20.85 15.39 -2.44
C PHE A 139 -22.25 14.83 -2.18
N HIS A 140 -22.41 13.50 -2.17
CA HIS A 140 -23.69 12.86 -1.90
C HIS A 140 -24.07 12.89 -0.42
N HIS A 141 -23.10 12.75 0.49
CA HIS A 141 -23.32 12.66 1.94
C HIS A 141 -22.59 13.75 2.73
N ARG A 142 -23.04 14.99 2.59
CA ARG A 142 -22.43 16.17 3.26
C ARG A 142 -22.37 16.08 4.78
N ARG A 143 -23.22 15.27 5.43
CA ARG A 143 -23.20 15.07 6.89
C ARG A 143 -21.92 14.43 7.42
N LYS A 144 -21.16 13.71 6.59
CA LYS A 144 -19.93 13.00 6.99
C LYS A 144 -18.64 13.72 6.54
N ILE A 145 -18.73 14.99 6.14
CA ILE A 145 -17.59 15.77 5.64
C ILE A 145 -16.42 15.87 6.63
N ARG A 146 -16.70 15.91 7.95
CA ARG A 146 -15.65 15.96 8.98
C ARG A 146 -14.75 14.72 8.95
N PHE A 147 -15.33 13.54 8.74
CA PHE A 147 -14.55 12.30 8.62
C PHE A 147 -13.67 12.33 7.36
N TYR A 148 -14.27 12.65 6.21
CA TYR A 148 -13.55 12.66 4.93
C TYR A 148 -12.48 13.75 4.85
N SER A 149 -12.64 14.86 5.56
CA SER A 149 -11.62 15.92 5.64
C SER A 149 -10.30 15.47 6.28
N VAL A 150 -10.35 14.49 7.19
CA VAL A 150 -9.15 13.89 7.80
C VAL A 150 -8.67 12.69 6.98
N PHE A 151 -9.60 11.92 6.42
CA PHE A 151 -9.29 10.72 5.63
C PHE A 151 -8.56 11.05 4.32
N MET A 152 -9.04 12.01 3.54
CA MET A 152 -8.46 12.39 2.25
C MET A 152 -6.96 12.77 2.30
N PRO A 153 -6.51 13.68 3.20
CA PRO A 153 -5.09 14.00 3.28
C PRO A 153 -4.26 12.82 3.77
N THR A 154 -4.77 12.06 4.76
CA THR A 154 -4.08 10.88 5.29
C THR A 154 -3.82 9.84 4.20
N ILE A 155 -4.86 9.49 3.42
CA ILE A 155 -4.73 8.49 2.36
C ILE A 155 -3.87 9.01 1.21
N SER A 156 -3.94 10.31 0.91
CA SER A 156 -3.08 10.93 -0.12
C SER A 156 -1.61 10.88 0.26
N VAL A 157 -1.28 11.18 1.53
CA VAL A 157 0.09 11.04 2.04
C VAL A 157 0.55 9.59 1.92
N TRP A 158 -0.29 8.61 2.26
CA TRP A 158 0.08 7.20 2.13
C TRP A 158 0.35 6.76 0.68
N TYR A 159 -0.46 7.22 -0.29
CA TYR A 159 -0.24 6.92 -1.71
C TYR A 159 1.03 7.59 -2.25
N LEU A 160 1.28 8.85 -1.88
CA LEU A 160 2.36 9.68 -2.43
C LEU A 160 3.70 9.53 -1.68
N ALA A 161 3.70 9.06 -0.44
CA ALA A 161 4.94 9.02 0.33
C ALA A 161 5.92 7.94 -0.16
N LEU A 162 5.46 6.78 -0.65
CA LEU A 162 6.34 5.80 -1.33
C LEU A 162 7.05 6.40 -2.55
N PRO A 163 6.34 6.97 -3.54
CA PRO A 163 7.01 7.46 -4.72
C PRO A 163 7.95 8.63 -4.39
N LEU A 164 7.60 9.46 -3.41
CA LEU A 164 8.49 10.51 -2.91
C LEU A 164 9.74 9.93 -2.22
N THR A 165 9.61 8.88 -1.41
CA THR A 165 10.78 8.27 -0.75
C THR A 165 11.70 7.62 -1.76
N VAL A 166 11.17 6.95 -2.78
CA VAL A 166 11.96 6.38 -3.87
C VAL A 166 12.74 7.46 -4.63
N LEU A 167 12.08 8.58 -4.96
CA LEU A 167 12.74 9.70 -5.65
C LEU A 167 13.84 10.34 -4.80
N LEU A 168 13.59 10.53 -3.49
CA LEU A 168 14.57 11.10 -2.56
C LEU A 168 15.76 10.17 -2.33
N VAL A 169 15.50 8.88 -2.14
CA VAL A 169 16.53 7.87 -1.86
C VAL A 169 17.47 7.68 -3.06
N LYS A 170 16.95 7.77 -4.29
CA LYS A 170 17.76 7.76 -5.52
C LYS A 170 18.75 8.93 -5.59
N GLY A 171 18.42 10.08 -5.02
CA GLY A 171 19.27 11.27 -5.06
C GLY A 171 20.28 11.40 -3.92
N CYS A 172 20.08 10.69 -2.81
CA CYS A 172 20.79 11.01 -1.55
C CYS A 172 21.57 9.86 -0.89
N ILE A 173 21.34 8.58 -1.24
CA ILE A 173 21.81 7.44 -0.44
C ILE A 173 22.60 6.43 -1.28
N VAL A 174 23.66 5.85 -0.72
CA VAL A 174 24.45 4.74 -1.31
C VAL A 174 23.59 3.47 -1.42
N ASP A 175 23.77 2.69 -2.48
CA ASP A 175 22.81 1.68 -2.98
C ASP A 175 22.37 0.62 -1.95
N TYR A 176 23.18 0.34 -0.93
CA TYR A 176 22.98 -0.76 0.00
C TYR A 176 21.91 -0.52 1.08
N ASP A 177 21.73 0.72 1.56
CA ASP A 177 20.79 1.04 2.65
C ASP A 177 19.41 1.50 2.16
N ARG A 178 19.25 1.66 0.85
CA ARG A 178 18.04 2.23 0.23
C ARG A 178 16.78 1.42 0.53
N ALA A 179 16.85 0.09 0.40
CA ALA A 179 15.70 -0.79 0.59
C ALA A 179 15.19 -0.73 2.05
N ARG A 180 16.11 -0.73 3.02
CA ARG A 180 15.78 -0.68 4.45
C ARG A 180 15.00 0.57 4.83
N ILE A 181 15.44 1.72 4.30
CA ILE A 181 14.80 3.01 4.58
C ILE A 181 13.41 3.07 3.97
N VAL A 182 13.24 2.61 2.73
CA VAL A 182 11.92 2.55 2.11
C VAL A 182 10.99 1.69 2.94
N TYR A 183 11.35 0.44 3.25
CA TYR A 183 10.49 -0.44 4.06
C TYR A 183 10.15 0.14 5.44
N ALA A 184 11.10 0.80 6.11
CA ALA A 184 10.82 1.47 7.38
C ALA A 184 9.79 2.60 7.23
N VAL A 185 9.95 3.45 6.20
CA VAL A 185 9.00 4.53 5.94
C VAL A 185 7.62 3.98 5.58
N GLU A 186 7.54 2.92 4.78
CA GLU A 186 6.26 2.26 4.47
C GLU A 186 5.54 1.77 5.73
N LEU A 187 6.26 1.15 6.66
CA LEU A 187 5.69 0.68 7.93
C LEU A 187 5.16 1.84 8.77
N PHE A 188 5.93 2.93 8.90
CA PHE A 188 5.50 4.12 9.64
C PHE A 188 4.25 4.74 9.01
N LEU A 189 4.17 4.78 7.68
CA LEU A 189 2.99 5.28 6.96
C LEU A 189 1.78 4.38 7.14
N ASP A 190 1.94 3.06 7.05
CA ASP A 190 0.88 2.08 7.29
C ASP A 190 0.30 2.25 8.71
N LEU A 191 1.19 2.39 9.70
CA LEU A 191 0.82 2.58 11.10
C LEU A 191 0.15 3.94 11.32
N PHE A 192 0.71 5.03 10.77
CA PHE A 192 0.13 6.36 10.84
C PHE A 192 -1.26 6.40 10.21
N ALA A 193 -1.41 5.86 9.00
CA ALA A 193 -2.69 5.83 8.30
C ALA A 193 -3.73 5.01 9.07
N SER A 194 -3.34 3.85 9.60
CA SER A 194 -4.24 3.01 10.40
C SER A 194 -4.71 3.70 11.68
N VAL A 195 -3.80 4.36 12.41
CA VAL A 195 -4.14 5.12 13.62
C VAL A 195 -5.02 6.31 13.28
N ALA A 196 -4.69 7.06 12.24
CA ALA A 196 -5.47 8.23 11.82
C ALA A 196 -6.91 7.84 11.41
N ILE A 197 -7.08 6.71 10.71
CA ILE A 197 -8.38 6.16 10.34
C ILE A 197 -9.15 5.68 11.58
N LEU A 198 -8.47 5.02 12.52
CA LEU A 198 -9.11 4.57 13.76
C LEU A 198 -9.62 5.77 14.60
N VAL A 199 -8.79 6.80 14.75
CA VAL A 199 -9.13 8.02 15.50
C VAL A 199 -10.26 8.80 14.81
N SER A 200 -10.24 8.92 13.49
CA SER A 200 -11.30 9.62 12.76
C SER A 200 -12.64 8.91 12.86
N THR A 201 -12.63 7.57 12.89
CA THR A 201 -13.85 6.77 13.01
C THR A 201 -14.47 6.86 14.40
N ASN A 202 -13.66 6.98 15.46
CA ASN A 202 -14.16 7.09 16.83
C ASN A 202 -14.75 8.48 17.17
N ARG A 203 -14.55 9.49 16.29
CA ARG A 203 -15.06 10.86 16.45
C ARG A 203 -16.26 11.19 15.54
N SER A 204 -16.77 10.23 14.76
CA SER A 204 -17.80 10.42 13.71
C SER A 204 -19.15 9.78 14.00
#